data_AF-W0RTV9-F1
#
_entry.id   AF-W0RTV9-F1
#
_cell.length_a   1.000
_cell.length_b   1.000
_cell.length_c   1.000
_cell.angle_alpha   90.00
_cell.angle_beta   90.00
_cell.angle_gamma   90.00
#
_symmetry.space_group_name_H-M   'P 1'
#
loop_
_entity.id
_entity.type
_entity.pdbx_description
1 polymer ?
#
loop_
_entity_poly.entity_id
_entity_poly.type
_entity_poly.pdbx_seq_one_letter_code
_entity_poly.pdbx_strand_id
1 'polypeptide(L)'
;MSFIHTLALLAALTQPSAASGQPIAGIACDAMEGQRLHTHQHLLILDHGKPVAIPADVGRPSTRGCLYWLHTHTPDGIIHIEAPQDRAFTLGEFFSIWGQPLSRTAAATAHAPRGTSLRVWVDGRPYTRDPKTIVLARHTDVVIEAGPPYPKPPRFTAWGAL
;
A
#
# COMPACT_ATOMS: atom_id res chain seq x y z
N MET A 1 -0.97 1.30 54.75
CA MET A 1 -1.92 1.09 53.64
C MET A 1 -1.16 1.42 52.37
N SER A 2 -0.84 0.39 51.58
CA SER A 2 0.18 0.45 50.53
C SER A 2 -0.36 1.10 49.26
N PHE A 3 0.42 2.00 48.66
CA PHE A 3 0.13 2.70 47.42
C PHE A 3 0.27 1.75 46.23
N ILE A 4 -0.77 1.63 45.40
CA ILE A 4 -0.67 0.95 44.10
C ILE A 4 -0.44 2.03 43.05
N HIS A 5 0.82 2.18 42.62
CA HIS A 5 1.15 2.91 41.39
C HIS A 5 0.72 2.03 40.20
N THR A 6 -0.29 2.48 39.47
CA THR A 6 -0.66 1.87 38.19
C THR A 6 0.40 2.25 37.17
N LEU A 7 1.28 1.31 36.81
CA LEU A 7 2.20 1.47 35.70
C LEU A 7 1.36 1.50 34.41
N ALA A 8 1.23 2.67 33.78
CA ALA A 8 0.70 2.78 32.44
C ALA A 8 1.74 2.18 31.47
N LEU A 9 1.42 1.00 30.92
CA LEU A 9 2.21 0.37 29.88
C LEU A 9 2.04 1.20 28.60
N LEU A 10 3.02 2.05 28.29
CA LEU A 10 3.16 2.65 26.97
C LEU A 10 3.42 1.52 25.97
N ALA A 11 2.38 1.07 25.28
CA ALA A 11 2.56 0.25 24.09
C ALA A 11 3.28 1.11 23.05
N ALA A 12 4.58 0.89 22.89
CA ALA A 12 5.33 1.42 21.76
C ALA A 12 4.66 0.88 20.49
N LEU A 13 4.01 1.76 19.72
CA LEU A 13 3.59 1.45 18.37
C LEU A 13 4.85 1.11 17.58
N THR A 14 5.07 -0.17 17.30
CA THR A 14 6.09 -0.62 16.36
C THR A 14 5.74 0.00 15.00
N GLN A 15 6.42 1.09 14.66
CA GLN A 15 6.40 1.61 13.30
C GLN A 15 6.88 0.47 12.39
N PRO A 16 6.16 0.13 11.31
CA PRO A 16 6.66 -0.84 10.35
C PRO A 16 8.01 -0.34 9.85
N SER A 17 9.02 -1.20 9.88
CA SER A 17 10.37 -0.83 9.42
C SER A 17 10.28 -0.31 8.00
N ALA A 18 10.61 0.96 7.81
CA ALA A 18 10.97 1.48 6.51
C ALA A 18 11.97 0.50 5.86
N ALA A 19 11.67 0.07 4.63
CA ALA A 19 12.48 -0.79 3.76
C ALA A 19 13.94 -0.95 4.21
N SER A 20 14.21 -1.90 5.11
CA SER A 20 15.52 -2.02 5.77
C SER A 20 16.53 -2.86 4.98
N GLY A 21 16.08 -3.46 3.87
CA GLY A 21 16.77 -4.47 3.07
C GLY A 21 16.47 -5.91 3.52
N GLN A 22 15.78 -6.10 4.65
CA GLN A 22 15.36 -7.43 5.12
C GLN A 22 14.07 -7.88 4.41
N PRO A 23 13.85 -9.19 4.23
CA PRO A 23 12.60 -9.66 3.61
C PRO A 23 11.34 -9.18 4.35
N ILE A 24 10.36 -8.66 3.61
CA ILE A 24 9.07 -8.20 4.13
C ILE A 24 7.97 -9.02 3.49
N ALA A 25 7.10 -9.64 4.29
CA ALA A 25 6.01 -10.50 3.79
C ALA A 25 6.47 -11.60 2.80
N GLY A 26 7.69 -12.15 3.01
CA GLY A 26 8.27 -13.15 2.11
C GLY A 26 8.79 -12.60 0.77
N ILE A 27 8.93 -11.28 0.64
CA ILE A 27 9.48 -10.60 -0.53
C ILE A 27 10.90 -10.15 -0.19
N ALA A 28 11.87 -10.60 -0.97
CA ALA A 28 13.28 -10.23 -0.81
C ALA A 28 13.54 -8.80 -1.32
N CYS A 29 14.61 -8.19 -0.82
CA CYS A 29 15.17 -6.97 -1.40
C CYS A 29 16.37 -7.37 -2.27
N ASP A 30 16.17 -7.41 -3.58
CA ASP A 30 17.15 -7.92 -4.53
C ASP A 30 17.91 -6.76 -5.20
N ALA A 31 19.13 -7.04 -5.68
CA ALA A 31 19.97 -6.03 -6.33
C ALA A 31 19.43 -5.58 -7.70
N MET A 32 18.55 -6.37 -8.32
CA MET A 32 18.01 -6.14 -9.66
C MET A 32 16.54 -6.54 -9.73
N GLU A 33 15.83 -5.95 -10.69
CA GLU A 33 14.44 -6.24 -11.00
C GLU A 33 14.26 -7.67 -11.53
N GLY A 34 13.23 -8.35 -11.05
CA GLY A 34 12.88 -9.68 -11.53
C GLY A 34 12.15 -9.61 -12.88
N GLN A 35 12.59 -10.44 -13.83
CA GLN A 35 12.06 -10.41 -15.21
C GLN A 35 11.02 -11.51 -15.50
N ARG A 36 10.77 -12.42 -14.54
CA ARG A 36 9.84 -13.53 -14.74
C ARG A 36 8.40 -13.04 -14.78
N LEU A 37 8.07 -12.12 -13.87
CA LEU A 37 6.81 -11.41 -13.84
C LEU A 37 7.11 -9.91 -13.82
N HIS A 38 6.65 -9.20 -14.85
CA HIS A 38 6.75 -7.75 -14.99
C HIS A 38 5.37 -7.18 -15.34
N THR A 39 4.72 -6.56 -14.37
CA THR A 39 3.36 -5.99 -14.52
C THR A 39 3.23 -4.68 -13.75
N HIS A 40 2.28 -3.84 -14.17
CA HIS A 40 1.98 -2.57 -13.55
C HIS A 40 0.54 -2.54 -13.02
N GLN A 41 0.35 -1.90 -11.86
CA GLN A 41 -0.94 -1.63 -11.22
C GLN A 41 -1.00 -0.17 -10.81
N HIS A 42 -2.18 0.32 -10.48
CA HIS A 42 -2.37 1.71 -10.06
C HIS A 42 -3.11 1.76 -8.73
N LEU A 43 -2.64 2.62 -7.84
CA LEU A 43 -3.27 2.93 -6.57
C LEU A 43 -3.51 4.43 -6.48
N LEU A 44 -4.75 4.81 -6.21
CA LEU A 44 -5.12 6.14 -5.77
C LEU A 44 -5.75 6.08 -4.39
N ILE A 45 -5.27 6.92 -3.49
CA ILE A 45 -5.89 7.14 -2.18
C ILE A 45 -6.39 8.58 -2.15
N LEU A 46 -7.67 8.76 -1.78
CA LEU A 46 -8.27 10.06 -1.56
C LEU A 46 -8.65 10.21 -0.09
N ASP A 47 -8.32 11.35 0.48
CA ASP A 47 -8.78 11.77 1.80
C ASP A 47 -9.63 13.04 1.66
N HIS A 48 -10.93 12.93 1.93
CA HIS A 48 -11.92 13.98 1.74
C HIS A 48 -11.87 14.58 0.31
N GLY A 49 -11.70 13.72 -0.69
CA GLY A 49 -11.60 14.09 -2.12
C GLY A 49 -10.24 14.63 -2.56
N LYS A 50 -9.24 14.70 -1.68
CA LYS A 50 -7.87 15.14 -2.01
C LYS A 50 -6.93 13.94 -2.13
N PRO A 51 -6.06 13.87 -3.15
CA PRO A 51 -5.08 12.81 -3.26
C PRO A 51 -4.15 12.76 -2.04
N VAL A 52 -3.98 11.56 -1.49
CA VAL A 52 -2.90 11.23 -0.55
C VAL A 52 -1.69 10.81 -1.36
N ALA A 53 -0.53 11.40 -1.04
CA ALA A 53 0.70 11.13 -1.77
C ALA A 53 1.15 9.67 -1.57
N ILE A 54 1.44 9.01 -2.69
CA ILE A 54 2.24 7.78 -2.72
C ILE A 54 3.63 8.24 -3.18
N PRO A 55 4.67 8.15 -2.33
CA PRO A 55 6.01 8.59 -2.70
C PRO A 55 6.55 7.82 -3.90
N ALA A 56 7.51 8.43 -4.61
CA ALA A 56 8.45 7.66 -5.42
C ALA A 56 9.31 6.76 -4.52
N ASP A 57 9.95 5.76 -5.10
CA ASP A 57 10.93 4.88 -4.44
C ASP A 57 10.38 4.10 -3.23
N VAL A 58 9.06 3.98 -3.09
CA VAL A 58 8.47 2.99 -2.18
C VAL A 58 9.03 1.62 -2.55
N GLY A 59 9.61 0.90 -1.59
CA GLY A 59 10.24 -0.39 -1.83
C GLY A 59 11.63 -0.33 -2.49
N ARG A 60 12.25 0.85 -2.63
CA ARG A 60 13.59 1.01 -3.21
C ARG A 60 14.53 1.72 -2.23
N PRO A 61 15.00 1.02 -1.18
CA PRO A 61 15.89 1.62 -0.19
C PRO A 61 17.26 1.94 -0.82
N SER A 62 17.44 3.19 -1.24
CA SER A 62 18.64 3.68 -1.93
C SER A 62 19.94 3.44 -1.16
N THR A 63 19.89 3.46 0.18
CA THR A 63 21.04 3.20 1.05
C THR A 63 21.45 1.72 1.12
N ARG A 64 20.64 0.82 0.55
CA ARG A 64 20.88 -0.64 0.54
C ARG A 64 21.26 -1.18 -0.82
N GLY A 65 21.07 -0.40 -1.90
CA GLY A 65 21.36 -0.86 -3.26
C GLY A 65 20.50 -2.05 -3.69
N CYS A 66 19.25 -2.11 -3.21
CA CYS A 66 18.30 -3.16 -3.54
C CYS A 66 16.89 -2.59 -3.73
N LEU A 67 15.99 -3.42 -4.26
CA LEU A 67 14.57 -3.15 -4.40
C LEU A 67 13.73 -4.38 -4.03
N TYR A 68 12.55 -4.15 -3.48
CA TYR A 68 11.56 -5.20 -3.33
C TYR A 68 10.81 -5.42 -4.65
N TRP A 69 10.30 -6.63 -4.85
CA TRP A 69 9.56 -6.98 -6.08
C TRP A 69 8.32 -6.10 -6.30
N LEU A 70 7.76 -5.52 -5.23
CA LEU A 70 6.71 -4.51 -5.29
C LEU A 70 7.32 -3.16 -4.94
N HIS A 71 7.26 -2.22 -5.88
CA HIS A 71 7.82 -0.89 -5.67
C HIS A 71 7.18 0.18 -6.56
N THR A 72 7.61 1.42 -6.39
CA THR A 72 7.25 2.57 -7.25
C THR A 72 8.53 3.21 -7.79
N HIS A 73 8.52 3.70 -9.03
CA HIS A 73 9.59 4.57 -9.53
C HIS A 73 9.26 6.05 -9.40
N THR A 74 7.98 6.42 -9.47
CA THR A 74 7.52 7.81 -9.46
C THR A 74 6.31 7.98 -8.52
N PRO A 75 5.92 9.22 -8.17
CA PRO A 75 4.82 9.46 -7.22
C PRO A 75 3.43 9.48 -7.88
N ASP A 76 3.26 8.77 -8.99
CA ASP A 76 2.02 8.70 -9.78
C ASP A 76 1.07 7.58 -9.32
N GLY A 77 1.47 6.78 -8.32
CA GLY A 77 0.68 5.67 -7.80
C GLY A 77 0.82 4.38 -8.60
N ILE A 78 1.73 4.31 -9.59
CA ILE A 78 2.03 3.08 -10.30
C ILE A 78 2.87 2.13 -9.43
N ILE A 79 2.29 0.98 -9.14
CA ILE A 79 2.95 -0.13 -8.46
C ILE A 79 3.53 -1.05 -9.54
N HIS A 80 4.83 -1.26 -9.47
CA HIS A 80 5.57 -2.23 -10.25
C HIS A 80 5.58 -3.57 -9.51
N ILE A 81 5.25 -4.65 -10.21
CA ILE A 81 5.56 -6.02 -9.79
C ILE A 81 6.59 -6.57 -10.76
N GLU A 82 7.81 -6.72 -10.26
CA GLU A 82 9.00 -7.16 -10.99
C GLU A 82 9.69 -8.25 -10.19
N ALA A 83 9.18 -9.47 -10.34
CA ALA A 83 9.49 -10.61 -9.47
C ALA A 83 10.25 -11.72 -10.23
N PRO A 84 11.11 -12.49 -9.55
CA PRO A 84 11.82 -13.62 -10.14
C PRO A 84 10.93 -14.86 -10.30
N GLN A 85 9.65 -14.79 -9.91
CA GLN A 85 8.72 -15.91 -9.89
C GLN A 85 7.28 -15.48 -10.16
N ASP A 86 6.49 -16.41 -10.72
CA ASP A 86 5.06 -16.22 -10.88
C ASP A 86 4.34 -16.52 -9.56
N ARG A 87 3.78 -15.48 -8.94
CA ARG A 87 2.81 -15.64 -7.87
C ARG A 87 1.85 -14.47 -7.84
N ALA A 88 0.69 -14.67 -7.22
CA ALA A 88 -0.18 -13.57 -6.89
C ALA A 88 0.48 -12.70 -5.80
N PHE A 89 0.37 -11.39 -5.99
CA PHE A 89 0.75 -10.37 -5.01
C PHE A 89 -0.48 -9.57 -4.63
N THR A 90 -0.41 -8.93 -3.47
CA THR A 90 -1.54 -8.24 -2.87
C THR A 90 -1.21 -6.82 -2.48
N LEU A 91 -2.26 -5.99 -2.39
CA LEU A 91 -2.14 -4.62 -1.89
C LEU A 91 -1.61 -4.59 -0.45
N GLY A 92 -1.94 -5.59 0.37
CA GLY A 92 -1.42 -5.71 1.73
C GLY A 92 0.10 -5.89 1.79
N GLU A 93 0.69 -6.64 0.86
CA GLU A 93 2.14 -6.79 0.75
C GLU A 93 2.81 -5.47 0.33
N PHE A 94 2.23 -4.75 -0.64
CA PHE A 94 2.72 -3.42 -1.03
C PHE A 94 2.73 -2.45 0.15
N PHE A 95 1.63 -2.35 0.90
CA PHE A 95 1.57 -1.48 2.08
C PHE A 95 2.51 -1.91 3.20
N SER A 96 2.80 -3.21 3.30
CA SER A 96 3.79 -3.73 4.25
C SER A 96 5.21 -3.29 3.88
N ILE A 97 5.56 -3.30 2.58
CA ILE A 97 6.83 -2.77 2.06
C ILE A 97 6.90 -1.25 2.22
N TRP A 98 5.79 -0.55 1.96
CA TRP A 98 5.69 0.90 2.15
C TRP A 98 5.77 1.30 3.64
N GLY A 99 5.42 0.38 4.54
CA GLY A 99 5.37 0.63 5.97
C GLY A 99 4.21 1.55 6.39
N GLN A 100 3.16 1.60 5.58
CA GLN A 100 1.95 2.38 5.86
C GLN A 100 0.80 1.46 6.30
N PRO A 101 -0.12 1.94 7.15
CA PRO A 101 -1.28 1.15 7.54
C PRO A 101 -2.20 0.92 6.33
N LEU A 102 -2.75 -0.29 6.25
CA LEU A 102 -3.89 -0.63 5.42
C LEU A 102 -4.89 -1.44 6.24
N SER A 103 -6.14 -1.03 6.26
CA SER A 103 -7.24 -1.74 6.91
C SER A 103 -8.56 -1.27 6.30
N ARG A 104 -9.69 -1.78 6.81
CA ARG A 104 -11.02 -1.28 6.41
C ARG A 104 -11.27 0.18 6.81
N THR A 105 -10.43 0.78 7.65
CA THR A 105 -10.64 2.13 8.22
C THR A 105 -9.45 3.06 8.06
N ALA A 106 -8.30 2.57 7.59
CA ALA A 106 -7.11 3.38 7.37
C ALA A 106 -6.34 2.93 6.12
N ALA A 107 -5.81 3.89 5.37
CA ALA A 107 -4.92 3.65 4.24
C ALA A 107 -3.90 4.80 4.19
N ALA A 108 -2.65 4.51 4.54
CA ALA A 108 -1.64 5.54 4.80
C ALA A 108 -2.17 6.58 5.81
N THR A 109 -2.20 7.86 5.44
CA THR A 109 -2.72 8.94 6.29
C THR A 109 -4.24 9.11 6.21
N ALA A 110 -4.92 8.44 5.27
CA ALA A 110 -6.37 8.54 5.14
C ALA A 110 -7.08 7.68 6.20
N HIS A 111 -8.05 8.28 6.90
CA HIS A 111 -8.81 7.62 7.95
C HIS A 111 -10.31 7.77 7.71
N ALA A 112 -11.03 6.65 7.78
CA ALA A 112 -12.48 6.68 7.76
C ALA A 112 -13.03 7.36 9.03
N PRO A 113 -14.15 8.11 8.95
CA PRO A 113 -14.85 8.60 10.13
C PRO A 113 -15.18 7.49 11.11
N ARG A 114 -15.26 7.85 12.39
CA ARG A 114 -15.60 6.92 13.47
C ARG A 114 -16.88 6.13 13.14
N GLY A 115 -16.81 4.81 13.26
CA GLY A 115 -17.95 3.92 13.00
C GLY A 115 -18.23 3.64 11.51
N THR A 116 -17.37 4.11 10.61
CA THR A 116 -17.50 3.86 9.16
C THR A 116 -16.30 3.08 8.62
N SER A 117 -16.29 2.81 7.31
CA SER A 117 -15.18 2.17 6.62
C SER A 117 -14.78 3.01 5.40
N LEU A 118 -13.53 2.86 4.98
CA LEU A 118 -13.07 3.35 3.69
C LEU A 118 -13.93 2.75 2.59
N ARG A 119 -14.22 3.56 1.58
CA ARG A 119 -14.80 3.02 0.34
C ARG A 119 -13.64 2.58 -0.54
N VAL A 120 -13.75 1.39 -1.13
CA VAL A 120 -12.70 0.81 -1.96
C VAL A 120 -13.31 0.37 -3.27
N TRP A 121 -12.60 0.62 -4.36
CA TRP A 121 -12.96 0.19 -5.70
C TRP A 121 -11.80 -0.56 -6.33
N VAL A 122 -12.11 -1.65 -7.00
CA VAL A 122 -11.18 -2.42 -7.83
C VAL A 122 -11.76 -2.43 -9.23
N ASP A 123 -11.03 -1.87 -10.19
CA ASP A 123 -11.44 -1.71 -11.58
C ASP A 123 -12.80 -0.99 -11.71
N GLY A 124 -13.00 0.01 -10.85
CA GLY A 124 -14.22 0.80 -10.73
C GLY A 124 -15.44 0.05 -10.18
N ARG A 125 -15.27 -1.15 -9.62
CA ARG A 125 -16.32 -1.90 -8.91
C ARG A 125 -16.12 -1.82 -7.40
N PRO A 126 -17.18 -1.63 -6.60
CA PRO A 126 -17.05 -1.62 -5.14
C PRO A 126 -16.42 -2.90 -4.60
N TYR A 127 -15.50 -2.76 -3.66
CA TYR A 127 -14.82 -3.85 -2.95
C TYR A 127 -15.09 -3.72 -1.44
N THR A 128 -15.73 -4.73 -0.85
CA THR A 128 -16.22 -4.67 0.54
C THR A 128 -15.47 -5.58 1.52
N ARG A 129 -14.54 -6.39 1.00
CA ARG A 129 -13.68 -7.28 1.80
C ARG A 129 -12.48 -6.50 2.36
N ASP A 130 -11.60 -7.19 3.09
CA ASP A 130 -10.35 -6.59 3.59
C ASP A 130 -9.47 -6.09 2.42
N PRO A 131 -9.15 -4.78 2.34
CA PRO A 131 -8.34 -4.25 1.25
C PRO A 131 -6.94 -4.87 1.17
N LYS A 132 -6.39 -5.44 2.26
CA LYS A 132 -5.13 -6.17 2.21
C LYS A 132 -5.16 -7.37 1.27
N THR A 133 -6.34 -7.93 1.03
CA THR A 133 -6.54 -9.14 0.21
C THR A 133 -6.75 -8.85 -1.28
N ILE A 134 -6.73 -7.58 -1.69
CA ILE A 134 -6.84 -7.21 -3.11
C ILE A 134 -5.62 -7.75 -3.85
N VAL A 135 -5.87 -8.64 -4.82
CA VAL A 135 -4.83 -9.17 -5.70
C VAL A 135 -4.48 -8.12 -6.74
N LEU A 136 -3.19 -7.89 -6.92
CA LEU A 136 -2.61 -6.96 -7.89
C LEU A 136 -2.32 -7.70 -9.21
N ALA A 137 -3.36 -7.91 -10.02
CA ALA A 137 -3.20 -8.45 -11.36
C ALA A 137 -2.68 -7.37 -12.31
N ARG A 138 -2.26 -7.74 -13.54
CA ARG A 138 -1.88 -6.75 -14.56
C ARG A 138 -3.01 -5.74 -14.75
N HIS A 139 -2.67 -4.45 -14.63
CA HIS A 139 -3.55 -3.30 -14.81
C HIS A 139 -4.73 -3.22 -13.83
N THR A 140 -4.61 -3.86 -12.66
CA THR A 140 -5.56 -3.60 -11.57
C THR A 140 -5.49 -2.13 -11.16
N ASP A 141 -6.65 -1.47 -11.17
CA ASP A 141 -6.82 -0.08 -10.71
C ASP A 141 -7.55 -0.07 -9.37
N VAL A 142 -6.87 0.42 -8.33
CA VAL A 142 -7.43 0.51 -6.98
C VAL A 142 -7.63 1.96 -6.60
N VAL A 143 -8.85 2.29 -6.19
CA VAL A 143 -9.17 3.58 -5.55
C VAL A 143 -9.61 3.31 -4.11
N ILE A 144 -9.05 4.05 -3.15
CA ILE A 144 -9.44 4.03 -1.74
C ILE A 144 -9.86 5.44 -1.34
N GLU A 145 -11.02 5.60 -0.75
CA GLU A 145 -11.55 6.90 -0.34
C GLU A 145 -11.93 6.93 1.14
N ALA A 146 -11.33 7.87 1.87
CA ALA A 146 -11.86 8.41 3.11
C ALA A 146 -12.71 9.65 2.80
N GLY A 147 -13.87 9.78 3.45
CA GLY A 147 -14.78 10.90 3.24
C GLY A 147 -15.86 10.92 4.33
N PRO A 148 -16.97 11.66 4.15
CA PRO A 148 -17.33 12.47 2.98
C PRO A 148 -16.46 13.74 2.83
N PRO A 149 -16.39 14.35 1.63
CA PRO A 149 -17.08 13.95 0.40
C PRO A 149 -16.46 12.69 -0.22
N TYR A 150 -17.29 11.96 -0.97
CA TYR A 150 -16.87 10.80 -1.77
C TYR A 150 -17.07 11.17 -3.24
N PRO A 151 -16.05 11.71 -3.93
CA PRO A 151 -16.13 11.93 -5.36
C PRO A 151 -16.45 10.64 -6.12
N LYS A 152 -16.80 10.77 -7.40
CA LYS A 152 -16.85 9.60 -8.27
C LYS A 152 -15.41 9.07 -8.41
N PRO A 153 -15.14 7.79 -8.10
CA PRO A 153 -13.79 7.25 -8.19
C PRO A 153 -13.31 7.38 -9.65
N PRO A 154 -12.14 8.00 -9.89
CA PRO A 154 -11.56 8.04 -11.22
C PRO A 154 -11.15 6.64 -11.66
N ARG A 155 -10.82 6.51 -12.94
CA ARG A 155 -10.23 5.28 -13.50
C ARG A 155 -8.90 5.59 -14.14
N PHE A 156 -7.88 4.81 -13.83
CA PHE A 156 -6.62 4.88 -14.54
C PHE A 156 -6.76 4.19 -15.91
N THR A 157 -6.34 4.89 -16.97
CA THR A 157 -6.51 4.45 -18.36
C THR A 157 -5.23 4.53 -19.20
N ALA A 158 -4.18 5.16 -18.69
CA ALA A 158 -2.93 5.40 -19.42
C ALA A 158 -1.98 4.19 -19.45
N TRP A 159 -2.52 2.97 -19.44
CA TRP A 159 -1.74 1.72 -19.36
C TRP A 159 -0.79 1.50 -20.54
N GLY A 160 -1.10 2.03 -21.72
CA GLY A 160 -0.26 1.87 -22.91
C GLY A 160 1.02 2.71 -22.92
N ALA A 161 1.22 3.56 -21.91
CA ALA A 161 2.41 4.40 -21.76
C ALA A 161 3.41 3.86 -20.72
N LEU A 162 3.14 2.68 -20.14
CA LEU A 162 3.93 2.01 -19.10
C LEU A 162 4.70 0.81 -19.65
#